data_AF-A0A969UYJ2-F1
#
_entry.id   AF-A0A969UYJ2-F1
#
_cell.length_a   1.000
_cell.length_b   1.000
_cell.length_c   1.000
_cell.angle_alpha   90.00
_cell.angle_beta   90.00
_cell.angle_gamma   90.00
#
_symmetry.space_group_name_H-M   'P 1'
#
loop_
_entity.id
_entity.type
_entity.pdbx_description
1 polymer ?
#
loop_
_entity_poly.entity_id
_entity_poly.type
_entity_poly.pdbx_seq_one_letter_code
_entity_poly.pdbx_strand_id
1 'polypeptide(L)'
;VRPLLCQLIPTGGELQINTFTLGKQSTQSLEQGTTEPQSRPTRAVAMDPTGGFVVVWTSQSQDDPNGLLGGGGGVYAQRYDNTGNPVGLEFQINTTVTLDQDTPSIAMDASGNFVVTWTSFQGGAARQEVLARRYDKNGTPLSDEVIVNTFFQDAQQNSSIAMNATGEYIITWSSERQDAGGAGSWGVYAQRYNADGTKRGLSWPLTQELPLIPVRRFWVSSRVLRCDRSRW
;
A
#
# COMPACT_ATOMS: atom_id res chain seq x y z
N VAL A 1 -18.96 34.09 20.95
CA VAL A 1 -18.35 33.75 19.65
C VAL A 1 -18.91 32.38 19.23
N ARG A 2 -19.68 32.28 18.14
CA ARG A 2 -20.19 30.98 17.66
C ARG A 2 -19.11 30.31 16.80
N PRO A 3 -18.81 29.02 16.97
CA PRO A 3 -17.85 28.33 16.14
C PRO A 3 -18.39 28.26 14.70
N LEU A 4 -17.56 28.64 13.73
CA LEU A 4 -17.83 28.40 12.32
C LEU A 4 -17.75 26.88 12.09
N LEU A 5 -18.91 26.27 11.81
CA LEU A 5 -18.96 24.90 11.29
C LEU A 5 -18.55 24.94 9.82
N CYS A 6 -17.31 24.55 9.53
CA CYS A 6 -16.94 24.16 8.18
C CYS A 6 -17.61 22.83 7.87
N GLN A 7 -18.71 22.87 7.12
CA GLN A 7 -19.30 21.67 6.53
C GLN A 7 -18.64 21.40 5.18
N LEU A 8 -18.24 20.14 4.97
CA LEU A 8 -17.88 19.63 3.67
C LEU A 8 -19.16 19.52 2.84
N ILE A 9 -19.34 20.43 1.88
CA ILE A 9 -20.46 20.41 0.95
C ILE A 9 -19.93 19.91 -0.40
N PRO A 10 -20.33 18.71 -0.86
CA PRO A 10 -19.99 18.24 -2.19
C PRO A 10 -20.51 19.20 -3.26
N THR A 11 -19.68 19.58 -4.22
CA THR A 11 -20.03 20.52 -5.30
C THR A 11 -20.38 19.82 -6.62
N GLY A 12 -20.57 18.50 -6.61
CA GLY A 12 -20.85 17.67 -7.80
C GLY A 12 -21.55 16.35 -7.45
N GLY A 13 -21.91 15.59 -8.50
CA GLY A 13 -22.48 14.25 -8.35
C GLY A 13 -21.43 13.17 -8.07
N GLU A 14 -21.88 11.98 -7.72
CA GLU A 14 -21.01 10.81 -7.57
C GLU A 14 -20.46 10.37 -8.93
N LEU A 15 -19.17 10.02 -8.99
CA LEU A 15 -18.51 9.49 -10.19
C LEU A 15 -18.46 7.97 -10.10
N GLN A 16 -19.14 7.29 -11.04
CA GLN A 16 -18.94 5.85 -11.22
C GLN A 16 -17.55 5.59 -11.80
N ILE A 17 -16.75 4.78 -11.09
CA ILE A 17 -15.37 4.51 -11.47
C ILE A 17 -15.29 3.51 -12.64
N ASN A 18 -16.06 2.42 -12.63
CA ASN A 18 -16.06 1.44 -13.73
C ASN A 18 -17.49 1.10 -14.21
N THR A 19 -17.67 0.92 -15.52
CA THR A 19 -18.91 0.59 -16.24
C THR A 19 -18.96 -0.81 -16.87
N PHE A 20 -17.86 -1.58 -16.89
CA PHE A 20 -17.86 -2.98 -17.36
C PHE A 20 -17.02 -3.89 -16.47
N THR A 21 -17.61 -4.99 -16.01
CA THR A 21 -16.95 -6.30 -15.85
C THR A 21 -17.97 -7.38 -15.52
N LEU A 22 -17.84 -8.53 -16.18
CA LEU A 22 -18.36 -9.80 -15.68
C LEU A 22 -17.67 -10.07 -14.33
N GLY A 23 -18.42 -10.13 -13.21
CA GLY A 23 -17.86 -10.41 -11.88
C GLY A 23 -18.42 -9.54 -10.75
N LYS A 24 -18.20 -9.93 -9.50
CA LYS A 24 -18.58 -9.14 -8.31
C LYS A 24 -17.45 -8.19 -7.93
N GLN A 25 -17.63 -6.89 -8.15
CA GLN A 25 -16.80 -5.85 -7.53
C GLN A 25 -17.32 -5.61 -6.12
N SER A 26 -16.52 -5.90 -5.09
CA SER A 26 -16.98 -5.93 -3.70
C SER A 26 -16.11 -5.08 -2.79
N THR A 27 -16.75 -4.37 -1.86
CA THR A 27 -16.11 -3.74 -0.70
C THR A 27 -15.86 -4.73 0.44
N GLN A 28 -16.31 -5.97 0.27
CA GLN A 28 -16.18 -7.07 1.21
C GLN A 28 -15.30 -8.14 0.55
N SER A 29 -14.16 -8.46 1.17
CA SER A 29 -13.47 -9.71 0.89
C SER A 29 -14.42 -10.84 1.27
N LEU A 30 -14.98 -11.54 0.29
CA LEU A 30 -15.67 -12.80 0.54
C LEU A 30 -14.57 -13.86 0.72
N GLU A 31 -13.91 -13.85 1.88
CA GLU A 31 -13.24 -15.07 2.32
C GLU A 31 -14.33 -16.14 2.44
N GLN A 32 -14.26 -17.17 1.60
CA GLN A 32 -15.16 -18.32 1.73
C GLN A 32 -14.93 -18.97 3.11
N GLY A 33 -15.81 -18.69 4.06
CA GLY A 33 -15.94 -19.47 5.30
C GLY A 33 -15.63 -18.79 6.63
N THR A 34 -15.40 -17.48 6.70
CA THR A 34 -15.24 -16.76 7.98
C THR A 34 -16.52 -15.99 8.33
N THR A 35 -17.01 -16.13 9.57
CA THR A 35 -18.21 -15.45 10.09
C THR A 35 -17.96 -13.99 10.51
N GLU A 36 -16.75 -13.49 10.26
CA GLU A 36 -16.33 -12.13 10.56
C GLU A 36 -15.89 -11.47 9.25
N PRO A 37 -16.60 -10.44 8.76
CA PRO A 37 -16.11 -9.68 7.62
C PRO A 37 -14.81 -8.98 8.03
N GLN A 38 -13.66 -9.53 7.64
CA GLN A 38 -12.41 -8.80 7.76
C GLN A 38 -12.51 -7.56 6.88
N SER A 39 -12.50 -6.37 7.49
CA SER A 39 -12.55 -5.07 6.81
C SER A 39 -11.22 -4.79 6.13
N ARG A 40 -10.94 -5.56 5.06
CA ARG A 40 -9.75 -5.43 4.23
C ARG A 40 -10.01 -4.34 3.18
N PRO A 41 -9.11 -3.34 2.99
CA PRO A 41 -9.33 -2.30 2.00
C PRO A 41 -9.32 -2.93 0.60
N THR A 42 -10.49 -3.04 -0.03
CA THR A 42 -10.60 -3.60 -1.39
C THR A 42 -10.37 -2.57 -2.49
N ARG A 43 -10.09 -1.32 -2.11
CA ARG A 43 -9.86 -0.19 -3.02
C ARG A 43 -9.01 0.88 -2.36
N ALA A 44 -8.26 1.62 -3.17
CA ALA A 44 -7.50 2.78 -2.76
C ALA A 44 -7.42 3.81 -3.89
N VAL A 45 -7.07 5.05 -3.55
CA VAL A 45 -6.92 6.16 -4.50
C VAL A 45 -5.68 6.98 -4.16
N ALA A 46 -4.96 7.43 -5.18
CA ALA A 46 -3.90 8.43 -5.04
C ALA A 46 -4.08 9.53 -6.08
N MET A 47 -3.70 10.76 -5.73
CA MET A 47 -3.90 11.95 -6.55
C MET A 47 -2.61 12.79 -6.58
N ASP A 48 -2.28 13.33 -7.75
CA ASP A 48 -1.17 14.26 -7.95
C ASP A 48 -1.58 15.73 -7.64
N PRO A 49 -0.63 16.66 -7.48
CA PRO A 49 -0.93 18.07 -7.20
C PRO A 49 -1.74 18.82 -8.27
N THR A 50 -1.85 18.27 -9.49
CA THR A 50 -2.64 18.84 -10.58
C THR A 50 -4.09 18.36 -10.56
N GLY A 51 -4.40 17.40 -9.67
CA GLY A 51 -5.72 16.81 -9.48
C GLY A 51 -5.94 15.52 -10.28
N GLY A 52 -4.96 15.08 -11.09
CA GLY A 52 -5.02 13.76 -11.73
C GLY A 52 -4.97 12.66 -10.67
N PHE A 53 -5.72 11.58 -10.85
CA PHE A 53 -5.80 10.53 -9.84
C PHE A 53 -5.91 9.13 -10.44
N VAL A 54 -5.49 8.14 -9.65
CA VAL A 54 -5.58 6.72 -9.99
C VAL A 54 -6.33 6.00 -8.89
N VAL A 55 -7.32 5.21 -9.29
CA VAL A 55 -8.08 4.33 -8.40
C VAL A 55 -7.63 2.90 -8.65
N VAL A 56 -7.41 2.15 -7.57
CA VAL A 56 -7.10 0.71 -7.61
C VAL A 56 -8.14 -0.07 -6.83
N TRP A 57 -8.45 -1.29 -7.25
CA TRP A 57 -9.40 -2.16 -6.56
C TRP A 57 -9.15 -3.64 -6.85
N THR A 58 -9.75 -4.51 -6.03
CA THR A 58 -9.83 -5.95 -6.30
C THR A 58 -11.07 -6.26 -7.14
N SER A 59 -10.87 -6.91 -8.29
CA SER A 59 -11.94 -7.41 -9.16
C SER A 59 -12.03 -8.93 -9.06
N GLN A 60 -13.25 -9.48 -9.06
CA GLN A 60 -13.48 -10.92 -8.93
C GLN A 60 -13.78 -11.56 -10.30
N SER A 61 -13.09 -12.65 -10.61
CA SER A 61 -13.23 -13.51 -11.79
C SER A 61 -12.99 -12.81 -13.13
N GLN A 62 -12.34 -11.64 -13.12
CA GLN A 62 -12.03 -10.91 -14.35
C GLN A 62 -10.80 -11.49 -15.07
N ASP A 63 -9.81 -11.95 -14.31
CA ASP A 63 -8.60 -12.62 -14.80
C ASP A 63 -8.71 -14.15 -14.78
N ASP A 64 -9.56 -14.73 -13.93
CA ASP A 64 -9.93 -16.16 -13.96
C ASP A 64 -11.46 -16.36 -14.07
N PRO A 65 -12.05 -16.16 -15.26
CA PRO A 65 -13.50 -16.26 -15.45
C PRO A 65 -14.06 -17.68 -15.27
N ASN A 66 -13.20 -18.71 -15.30
CA ASN A 66 -13.60 -20.11 -15.18
C ASN A 66 -13.27 -20.69 -13.79
N GLY A 67 -12.60 -19.95 -12.91
CA GLY A 67 -12.20 -20.39 -11.57
C GLY A 67 -11.22 -21.57 -11.59
N LEU A 68 -10.43 -21.72 -12.65
CA LEU A 68 -9.55 -22.87 -12.84
C LEU A 68 -8.16 -22.69 -12.23
N LEU A 69 -7.79 -21.47 -11.83
CA LEU A 69 -6.47 -21.09 -11.34
C LEU A 69 -6.42 -21.00 -9.81
N GLY A 70 -7.49 -21.43 -9.12
CA GLY A 70 -7.55 -21.51 -7.66
C GLY A 70 -7.77 -20.18 -6.95
N GLY A 71 -8.10 -19.12 -7.69
CA GLY A 71 -8.45 -17.80 -7.16
C GLY A 71 -9.34 -17.04 -8.14
N GLY A 72 -10.03 -16.02 -7.63
CA GLY A 72 -10.86 -15.11 -8.44
C GLY A 72 -10.43 -13.65 -8.31
N GLY A 73 -9.62 -13.27 -7.33
CA GLY A 73 -9.23 -11.88 -7.12
C GLY A 73 -8.05 -11.44 -7.99
N GLY A 74 -8.25 -10.40 -8.80
CA GLY A 74 -7.19 -9.65 -9.48
C GLY A 74 -7.16 -8.18 -9.03
N VAL A 75 -6.00 -7.51 -9.14
CA VAL A 75 -5.84 -6.08 -8.83
C VAL A 75 -5.91 -5.28 -10.11
N TYR A 76 -6.82 -4.31 -10.16
CA TYR A 76 -7.07 -3.48 -11.33
C TYR A 76 -6.94 -2.00 -11.00
N ALA A 77 -6.75 -1.19 -12.04
CA ALA A 77 -6.63 0.25 -11.93
C ALA A 77 -7.30 0.99 -13.09
N GLN A 78 -7.74 2.22 -12.79
CA GLN A 78 -8.16 3.21 -13.78
C GLN A 78 -7.61 4.57 -13.40
N ARG A 79 -7.18 5.33 -14.41
CA ARG A 79 -6.61 6.67 -14.27
C ARG A 79 -7.65 7.70 -14.69
N TYR A 80 -7.58 8.88 -14.07
CA TYR A 80 -8.48 9.98 -14.32
C TYR A 80 -7.71 11.29 -14.42
N ASP A 81 -8.21 12.18 -15.26
CA ASP A 81 -7.77 13.56 -15.27
C ASP A 81 -8.37 14.33 -14.08
N ASN A 82 -7.96 15.58 -13.90
CA ASN A 82 -8.41 16.44 -12.80
C ASN A 82 -9.87 16.89 -12.90
N THR A 83 -10.55 16.57 -14.01
CA THR A 83 -11.98 16.78 -14.19
C THR A 83 -12.79 15.50 -13.98
N GLY A 84 -12.13 14.38 -13.68
CA GLY A 84 -12.75 13.08 -13.47
C GLY A 84 -13.05 12.29 -14.74
N ASN A 85 -12.49 12.68 -15.91
CA ASN A 85 -12.60 11.84 -17.11
C ASN A 85 -11.57 10.72 -17.06
N PRO A 86 -11.91 9.49 -17.49
CA PRO A 86 -10.95 8.40 -17.57
C PRO A 86 -9.85 8.69 -18.59
N VAL A 87 -8.60 8.39 -18.23
CA VAL A 87 -7.41 8.54 -19.07
C VAL A 87 -6.93 7.15 -19.50
N GLY A 88 -7.37 6.74 -20.69
CA GLY A 88 -7.14 5.39 -21.21
C GLY A 88 -8.15 4.38 -20.69
N LEU A 89 -7.84 3.11 -20.88
CA LEU A 89 -8.67 2.00 -20.41
C LEU A 89 -8.25 1.58 -19.00
N GLU A 90 -9.17 0.91 -18.32
CA GLU A 90 -8.86 0.08 -17.17
C GLU A 90 -7.78 -0.96 -17.55
N PHE A 91 -6.89 -1.25 -16.61
CA PHE A 91 -5.82 -2.22 -16.82
C PHE A 91 -5.54 -3.01 -15.53
N GLN A 92 -5.04 -4.23 -15.72
CA GLN A 92 -4.65 -5.12 -14.64
C GLN A 92 -3.26 -4.75 -14.11
N ILE A 93 -3.14 -4.66 -12.79
CA ILE A 93 -1.89 -4.34 -12.09
C ILE A 93 -1.02 -5.59 -11.93
N ASN A 94 -1.63 -6.68 -11.47
CA ASN A 94 -0.95 -7.96 -11.30
C ASN A 94 -0.74 -8.65 -12.66
N THR A 95 0.36 -9.37 -12.80
CA THR A 95 0.61 -10.36 -13.84
C THR A 95 0.40 -11.78 -13.33
N THR A 96 0.52 -12.00 -12.02
CA THR A 96 0.23 -13.30 -11.39
C THR A 96 -1.28 -13.49 -11.29
N VAL A 97 -1.83 -14.47 -12.02
CA VAL A 97 -3.27 -14.78 -12.09
C VAL A 97 -3.68 -16.05 -11.35
N THR A 98 -2.70 -16.78 -10.78
CA THR A 98 -2.97 -17.94 -9.94
C THR A 98 -3.27 -17.49 -8.53
N LEU A 99 -4.32 -18.07 -7.92
CA LEU A 99 -4.80 -17.69 -6.59
C LEU A 99 -5.17 -16.19 -6.49
N ASP A 100 -5.62 -15.76 -5.31
CA ASP A 100 -6.12 -14.40 -5.13
C ASP A 100 -5.01 -13.36 -5.02
N GLN A 101 -5.27 -12.20 -5.62
CA GLN A 101 -4.54 -10.95 -5.43
C GLN A 101 -5.50 -9.92 -4.83
N ASP A 102 -5.23 -9.47 -3.62
CA ASP A 102 -6.16 -8.63 -2.85
C ASP A 102 -5.49 -7.48 -2.09
N THR A 103 -6.30 -6.70 -1.37
CA THR A 103 -5.84 -5.61 -0.50
C THR A 103 -4.88 -4.61 -1.15
N PRO A 104 -5.28 -4.00 -2.30
CA PRO A 104 -4.41 -3.07 -2.98
C PRO A 104 -4.27 -1.76 -2.20
N SER A 105 -3.06 -1.20 -2.23
CA SER A 105 -2.73 0.14 -1.77
C SER A 105 -1.96 0.88 -2.86
N ILE A 106 -2.07 2.20 -2.91
CA ILE A 106 -1.43 3.03 -3.94
C ILE A 106 -0.88 4.32 -3.34
N ALA A 107 0.28 4.75 -3.83
CA ALA A 107 0.82 6.09 -3.60
C ALA A 107 1.38 6.66 -4.90
N MET A 108 1.37 7.99 -5.03
CA MET A 108 1.71 8.72 -6.25
C MET A 108 2.64 9.91 -5.94
N ASP A 109 3.60 10.17 -6.83
CA ASP A 109 4.51 11.30 -6.74
C ASP A 109 3.93 12.57 -7.41
N ALA A 110 4.65 13.69 -7.30
CA ALA A 110 4.18 14.97 -7.87
C ALA A 110 4.22 15.00 -9.41
N SER A 111 4.88 14.02 -10.05
CA SER A 111 4.92 13.87 -11.51
C SER A 111 3.83 12.92 -12.04
N GLY A 112 3.03 12.33 -11.14
CA GLY A 112 1.99 11.37 -11.45
C GLY A 112 2.48 9.92 -11.57
N ASN A 113 3.76 9.62 -11.30
CA ASN A 113 4.21 8.23 -11.23
C ASN A 113 3.67 7.60 -9.95
N PHE A 114 3.37 6.30 -9.97
CA PHE A 114 2.74 5.64 -8.84
C PHE A 114 3.28 4.24 -8.59
N VAL A 115 3.13 3.79 -7.34
CA VAL A 115 3.42 2.42 -6.91
C VAL A 115 2.12 1.83 -6.38
N VAL A 116 1.80 0.62 -6.81
CA VAL A 116 0.71 -0.18 -6.25
C VAL A 116 1.31 -1.33 -5.47
N THR A 117 0.78 -1.61 -4.28
CA THR A 117 1.11 -2.77 -3.46
C THR A 117 -0.14 -3.61 -3.23
N TRP A 118 0.00 -4.92 -3.03
CA TRP A 118 -1.12 -5.82 -2.76
C TRP A 118 -0.63 -7.07 -2.02
N THR A 119 -1.57 -7.83 -1.46
CA THR A 119 -1.30 -9.16 -0.91
C THR A 119 -1.54 -10.21 -1.98
N SER A 120 -0.57 -11.09 -2.18
CA SER A 120 -0.61 -12.19 -3.14
C SER A 120 -0.68 -13.53 -2.43
N PHE A 121 -1.69 -14.33 -2.73
CA PHE A 121 -1.81 -15.68 -2.18
C PHE A 121 -0.92 -16.64 -2.95
N GLN A 122 -0.20 -17.49 -2.21
CA GLN A 122 0.75 -18.45 -2.75
C GLN A 122 0.30 -19.89 -2.48
N GLY A 123 0.68 -20.82 -3.37
CA GLY A 123 0.37 -22.24 -3.21
C GLY A 123 1.04 -22.83 -1.96
N GLY A 124 0.27 -23.50 -1.11
CA GLY A 124 0.74 -24.11 0.14
C GLY A 124 -0.10 -23.71 1.36
N ALA A 125 0.45 -23.86 2.57
CA ALA A 125 -0.23 -23.58 3.84
C ALA A 125 -0.52 -22.07 4.04
N ALA A 126 -1.54 -21.54 3.36
CA ALA A 126 -2.04 -20.16 3.48
C ALA A 126 -0.94 -19.09 3.43
N ARG A 127 0.07 -19.29 2.58
CA ARG A 127 1.15 -18.32 2.41
C ARG A 127 0.65 -17.11 1.65
N GLN A 128 1.01 -15.95 2.16
CA GLN A 128 0.64 -14.65 1.60
C GLN A 128 1.90 -13.80 1.55
N GLU A 129 2.10 -13.12 0.45
CA GLU A 129 3.28 -12.30 0.20
C GLU A 129 2.85 -10.88 -0.15
N VAL A 130 3.66 -9.89 0.20
CA VAL A 130 3.40 -8.50 -0.17
C VAL A 130 4.14 -8.20 -1.46
N LEU A 131 3.39 -7.88 -2.51
CA LEU A 131 3.94 -7.52 -3.80
C LEU A 131 3.78 -6.03 -4.07
N ALA A 132 4.62 -5.52 -4.97
CA ALA A 132 4.54 -4.15 -5.47
C ALA A 132 4.88 -4.10 -6.97
N ARG A 133 4.32 -3.09 -7.64
CA ARG A 133 4.67 -2.75 -9.03
C ARG A 133 4.64 -1.25 -9.26
N ARG A 134 5.63 -0.77 -10.01
CA ARG A 134 5.83 0.65 -10.32
C ARG A 134 5.28 0.98 -11.68
N TYR A 135 4.72 2.19 -11.80
CA TYR A 135 4.16 2.71 -13.03
C TYR A 135 4.57 4.16 -13.24
N ASP A 136 4.77 4.53 -14.50
CA ASP A 136 4.87 5.93 -14.87
C ASP A 136 3.48 6.59 -14.86
N LYS A 137 3.44 7.92 -15.00
CA LYS A 137 2.18 8.67 -15.10
C LYS A 137 1.26 8.22 -16.24
N ASN A 138 1.81 7.57 -17.27
CA ASN A 138 1.07 7.07 -18.42
C ASN A 138 0.47 5.67 -18.16
N GLY A 139 0.65 5.10 -16.97
CA GLY A 139 0.23 3.73 -16.66
C GLY A 139 1.13 2.67 -17.27
N THR A 140 2.32 3.04 -17.74
CA THR A 140 3.32 2.10 -18.25
C THR A 140 4.08 1.48 -17.07
N PRO A 141 4.19 0.15 -16.98
CA PRO A 141 4.95 -0.47 -15.90
C PRO A 141 6.43 -0.11 -16.01
N LEU A 142 6.99 0.39 -14.91
CA LEU A 142 8.42 0.68 -14.72
C LEU A 142 9.16 -0.51 -14.09
N SER A 143 8.43 -1.54 -13.68
CA SER A 143 8.97 -2.78 -13.13
C SER A 143 8.04 -3.96 -13.44
N ASP A 144 8.60 -5.17 -13.31
CA ASP A 144 7.81 -6.37 -13.07
C ASP A 144 7.21 -6.35 -11.65
N GLU A 145 6.45 -7.38 -11.30
CA GLU A 145 6.03 -7.62 -9.92
C GLU A 145 7.24 -7.92 -9.03
N VAL A 146 7.30 -7.28 -7.87
CA VAL A 146 8.41 -7.45 -6.91
C VAL A 146 7.85 -7.80 -5.54
N ILE A 147 8.39 -8.86 -4.93
CA ILE A 147 8.10 -9.20 -3.53
C ILE A 147 8.82 -8.19 -2.61
N VAL A 148 8.05 -7.55 -1.74
CA VAL A 148 8.51 -6.51 -0.81
C VAL A 148 9.19 -7.13 0.40
N ASN A 149 8.51 -8.08 1.05
CA ASN A 149 8.99 -8.76 2.25
C ASN A 149 10.22 -9.63 1.96
N THR A 150 10.95 -9.96 3.02
CA THR A 150 12.16 -10.82 2.97
C THR A 150 12.04 -12.04 3.87
N PHE A 151 11.03 -12.05 4.73
CA PHE A 151 10.63 -13.19 5.54
C PHE A 151 9.50 -13.90 4.80
N PHE A 152 9.60 -15.22 4.65
CA PHE A 152 8.71 -16.04 3.80
C PHE A 152 8.03 -17.18 4.58
N GLN A 153 8.16 -17.16 5.90
CA GLN A 153 7.46 -18.11 6.74
C GLN A 153 6.10 -17.49 7.09
N ASP A 154 5.03 -18.25 6.86
CA ASP A 154 3.64 -17.83 7.13
C ASP A 154 3.17 -16.62 6.32
N ALA A 155 2.22 -15.87 6.86
CA ALA A 155 1.51 -14.81 6.18
C ALA A 155 2.22 -13.45 6.30
N GLN A 156 2.43 -12.81 5.16
CA GLN A 156 2.83 -11.42 5.03
C GLN A 156 1.76 -10.70 4.21
N GLN A 157 1.07 -9.73 4.82
CA GLN A 157 -0.16 -9.19 4.22
C GLN A 157 -0.49 -7.78 4.71
N ASN A 158 -1.57 -7.22 4.12
CA ASN A 158 -2.20 -5.96 4.51
C ASN A 158 -1.23 -4.77 4.45
N SER A 159 -0.62 -4.61 3.28
CA SER A 159 0.34 -3.55 3.05
C SER A 159 -0.28 -2.14 3.05
N SER A 160 0.54 -1.15 3.39
CA SER A 160 0.26 0.28 3.20
C SER A 160 1.49 0.95 2.63
N ILE A 161 1.29 1.99 1.82
CA ILE A 161 2.36 2.71 1.15
C ILE A 161 2.19 4.22 1.30
N ALA A 162 3.33 4.91 1.49
CA ALA A 162 3.43 6.36 1.41
C ALA A 162 4.59 6.75 0.49
N MET A 163 4.41 7.82 -0.28
CA MET A 163 5.39 8.31 -1.26
C MET A 163 5.55 9.83 -1.11
N ASN A 164 6.78 10.32 -1.26
CA ASN A 164 7.06 11.75 -1.29
C ASN A 164 6.96 12.32 -2.70
N ALA A 165 6.98 13.65 -2.82
CA ALA A 165 6.85 14.34 -4.11
C ALA A 165 7.95 13.98 -5.13
N THR A 166 9.11 13.51 -4.67
CA THR A 166 10.24 13.08 -5.51
C THR A 166 10.21 11.59 -5.87
N GLY A 167 9.19 10.85 -5.43
CA GLY A 167 8.99 9.44 -5.73
C GLY A 167 9.66 8.46 -4.78
N GLU A 168 10.35 8.89 -3.73
CA GLU A 168 10.82 7.96 -2.68
C GLU A 168 9.63 7.48 -1.85
N TYR A 169 9.60 6.20 -1.50
CA TYR A 169 8.45 5.60 -0.83
C TYR A 169 8.84 4.64 0.29
N ILE A 170 7.89 4.40 1.18
CA ILE A 170 7.97 3.40 2.25
C ILE A 170 6.74 2.50 2.17
N ILE A 171 6.97 1.20 2.27
CA ILE A 171 5.92 0.19 2.34
C ILE A 171 5.96 -0.42 3.72
N THR A 172 4.81 -0.50 4.38
CA THR A 172 4.63 -1.23 5.64
C THR A 172 3.74 -2.45 5.44
N TRP A 173 3.92 -3.50 6.20
CA TRP A 173 3.07 -4.70 6.17
C TRP A 173 2.99 -5.42 7.51
N SER A 174 1.99 -6.27 7.67
CA SER A 174 1.91 -7.22 8.78
C SER A 174 2.63 -8.51 8.43
N SER A 175 3.47 -9.02 9.32
CA SER A 175 4.12 -10.33 9.16
C SER A 175 3.86 -11.20 10.39
N GLU A 176 3.47 -12.45 10.13
CA GLU A 176 3.25 -13.44 11.17
C GLU A 176 4.58 -14.10 11.60
N ARG A 177 4.77 -14.29 12.90
CA ARG A 177 5.88 -15.05 13.53
C ARG A 177 7.31 -14.61 13.22
N GLN A 178 7.52 -13.52 12.49
CA GLN A 178 8.87 -13.04 12.16
C GLN A 178 9.69 -12.64 13.40
N ASP A 179 9.05 -12.16 14.48
CA ASP A 179 9.71 -11.83 15.76
C ASP A 179 9.88 -13.04 16.71
N ALA A 180 9.83 -14.27 16.18
CA ALA A 180 9.90 -15.52 16.96
C ALA A 180 8.82 -15.68 18.06
N GLY A 181 7.69 -14.97 17.92
CA GLY A 181 6.51 -15.19 18.74
C GLY A 181 5.83 -16.53 18.45
N GLY A 182 4.94 -16.96 19.36
CA GLY A 182 4.12 -18.16 19.15
C GLY A 182 3.17 -18.03 17.93
N ALA A 183 2.44 -19.11 17.63
CA ALA A 183 1.43 -19.14 16.58
C ALA A 183 0.42 -17.97 16.73
N GLY A 184 0.12 -17.27 15.63
CA GLY A 184 -0.76 -16.12 15.62
C GLY A 184 -0.14 -14.81 16.13
N SER A 185 1.18 -14.75 16.34
CA SER A 185 1.88 -13.48 16.64
C SER A 185 2.10 -12.66 15.37
N TRP A 186 1.80 -11.36 15.42
CA TRP A 186 1.93 -10.45 14.28
C TRP A 186 2.83 -9.27 14.65
N GLY A 187 3.75 -8.93 13.75
CA GLY A 187 4.57 -7.71 13.80
C GLY A 187 4.27 -6.79 12.62
N VAL A 188 4.62 -5.51 12.76
CA VAL A 188 4.54 -4.52 11.68
C VAL A 188 5.94 -4.20 11.20
N TYR A 189 6.15 -4.36 9.90
CA TYR A 189 7.45 -4.23 9.26
C TYR A 189 7.39 -3.16 8.19
N ALA A 190 8.56 -2.65 7.80
CA ALA A 190 8.66 -1.61 6.80
C ALA A 190 9.92 -1.75 5.95
N GLN A 191 9.82 -1.34 4.69
CA GLN A 191 10.95 -1.22 3.76
C GLN A 191 10.86 0.14 3.06
N ARG A 192 11.97 0.87 3.08
CA ARG A 192 12.13 2.13 2.33
C ARG A 192 12.68 1.83 0.94
N TYR A 193 12.31 2.67 0.00
CA TYR A 193 12.73 2.59 -1.39
C TYR A 193 13.13 3.96 -1.91
N ASN A 194 14.15 3.97 -2.76
CA ASN A 194 14.45 5.12 -3.61
C ASN A 194 13.39 5.24 -4.71
N ALA A 195 13.34 6.39 -5.38
CA ALA A 195 12.40 6.62 -6.47
C ALA A 195 12.53 5.65 -7.64
N ASP A 196 13.72 5.06 -7.83
CA ASP A 196 14.01 4.03 -8.82
C ASP A 196 13.61 2.60 -8.39
N GLY A 197 12.99 2.46 -7.20
CA GLY A 197 12.55 1.20 -6.65
C GLY A 197 13.66 0.35 -6.02
N THR A 198 14.88 0.85 -5.90
CA THR A 198 15.93 0.16 -5.15
C THR A 198 15.67 0.26 -3.65
N LYS A 199 15.85 -0.86 -2.93
CA LYS A 199 15.69 -0.91 -1.48
C LYS A 199 16.70 0.03 -0.84
N ARG A 200 16.19 0.98 -0.05
CA ARG A 200 16.99 1.87 0.78
C ARG A 200 17.04 1.27 2.18
N GLY A 201 18.25 1.03 2.69
CA GLY A 201 18.42 0.59 4.07
C GLY A 201 17.73 1.55 5.05
N LEU A 202 17.23 1.01 6.15
CA LEU A 202 16.93 1.81 7.32
C LEU A 202 18.29 2.29 7.83
N SER A 203 18.65 3.54 7.54
CA SER A 203 19.73 4.19 8.27
C SER A 203 19.30 4.16 9.74
N TRP A 204 20.05 3.38 10.55
CA TRP A 204 19.82 3.01 11.96
C TRP A 204 18.95 1.76 12.19
N PRO A 205 19.44 0.75 12.95
CA PRO A 205 18.68 -0.46 13.23
C PRO A 205 17.53 -0.14 14.19
N LEU A 206 16.29 -0.40 13.76
CA LEU A 206 15.11 -0.35 14.63
C LEU A 206 14.95 -1.61 15.51
N THR A 207 15.84 -2.59 15.36
CA THR A 207 15.90 -3.77 16.24
C THR A 207 17.32 -4.33 16.26
N GLN A 208 18.19 -3.71 17.05
CA GLN A 208 19.17 -4.49 17.81
C GLN A 208 18.86 -4.25 19.27
N GLU A 209 18.61 -5.33 20.02
CA GLU A 209 18.84 -5.30 21.45
C GLU A 209 20.19 -4.62 21.69
N LEU A 210 20.21 -3.55 22.48
CA LEU A 210 21.46 -2.94 22.90
C LEU A 210 22.31 -4.07 23.50
N PRO A 211 23.49 -4.42 22.94
CA PRO A 211 24.40 -5.25 23.73
C PRO A 211 24.62 -4.48 25.02
N LEU A 212 24.46 -5.14 26.17
CA LEU A 212 24.65 -4.54 27.49
C LEU A 212 26.03 -3.87 27.52
N ILE A 213 26.12 -2.58 27.22
CA ILE A 213 27.34 -1.81 27.36
C ILE A 213 27.53 -1.63 28.86
N PRO A 214 28.60 -2.17 29.48
CA PRO A 214 28.88 -1.86 30.87
C PRO A 214 29.16 -0.36 30.97
N VAL A 215 28.38 0.31 31.80
CA VAL A 215 28.36 1.76 31.98
C VAL A 215 29.77 2.29 32.22
N ARG A 216 30.35 2.99 31.23
CA ARG A 216 31.41 3.98 31.49
C ARG A 216 30.82 5.36 31.26
N ARG A 217 30.66 6.07 32.37
CA ARG A 217 30.18 7.46 32.44
C ARG A 217 30.99 8.34 31.49
N PHE A 218 30.32 8.95 30.52
CA PHE A 218 30.81 10.14 29.83
C PHE A 218 29.82 11.26 30.07
N TRP A 219 30.34 12.36 30.62
CA TRP A 219 29.61 13.61 30.75
C TRP A 219 29.54 14.27 29.37
N VAL A 220 28.35 14.66 28.92
CA VAL A 220 28.21 15.65 27.84
C VAL A 220 27.47 16.85 28.39
N SER A 221 28.18 17.98 28.36
CA SER A 221 27.77 19.30 28.84
C SER A 221 26.51 19.80 28.13
N SER A 222 25.64 20.43 28.91
CA SER A 222 24.42 21.10 28.49
C SER A 222 24.69 22.27 27.53
N ARG A 223 23.89 22.36 26.46
CA ARG A 223 23.49 23.65 25.89
C ARG A 223 21.98 23.65 25.68
N VAL A 224 21.29 24.36 26.56
CA VAL A 224 19.88 24.72 26.43
C VAL A 224 19.79 25.84 25.39
N LEU A 225 19.07 25.62 24.30
CA LEU A 225 18.63 26.70 23.41
C LEU A 225 17.52 27.47 24.14
N ARG A 226 17.80 28.71 24.57
CA ARG A 226 16.77 29.66 24.98
C ARG A 226 16.28 30.39 23.73
N CYS A 227 14.97 30.37 23.50
CA CYS A 227 14.30 31.33 22.63
C CYS A 227 14.14 32.64 23.42
N ASP A 228 14.86 33.69 23.03
CA ASP A 228 14.59 35.05 23.48
C ASP A 228 13.52 35.64 22.55
N ARG A 229 12.31 35.87 23.07
CA ARG A 229 11.34 36.75 22.43
C ARG A 229 11.53 38.14 23.02
N SER A 230 12.44 38.90 22.43
CA SER A 230 12.39 40.34 22.53
C SER A 230 12.97 41.00 21.28
N ARG A 231 12.08 41.76 20.63
CA ARG A 231 12.29 42.83 19.64
C ARG A 231 11.98 42.50 18.17
N TRP A 232 10.91 43.19 17.74
CA TRP A 232 10.37 43.49 16.41
C TRP A 232 9.40 42.47 15.83
#